data_AF-A3QC70-F1
#
_entry.id   AF-A3QC70-F1
#
_cell.length_a   1.000
_cell.length_b   1.000
_cell.length_c   1.000
_cell.angle_alpha   90.00
_cell.angle_beta   90.00
_cell.angle_gamma   90.00
#
_symmetry.space_group_name_H-M   'P 1'
#
loop_
_entity.id
_entity.type
_entity.pdbx_description
1 polymer ?
#
loop_
_entity_poly.entity_id
_entity_poly.type
_entity_poly.pdbx_seq_one_letter_code
_entity_poly.pdbx_strand_id
1 'polypeptide(L)' 'MRKLIYQGFVLTNPDGLTNTWCLTIGEQRRVGSLFELRRQIHFYQELGILPPPKPLHRRSGPKH' A
#
# COMPACT_ATOMS: atom_id res chain seq x y z
N MET A 1 6.76 -6.54 -14.47
CA MET A 1 5.63 -6.12 -13.61
C MET A 1 5.73 -6.71 -12.21
N ARG A 2 5.81 -5.87 -11.18
CA ARG A 2 5.75 -6.26 -9.75
C ARG A 2 4.53 -5.62 -9.08
N LYS A 3 3.95 -6.30 -8.09
CA LYS A 3 2.86 -5.78 -7.25
C LYS A 3 3.20 -6.03 -5.78
N LEU A 4 2.83 -5.09 -4.92
CA LEU A 4 3.02 -5.17 -3.48
C LEU A 4 1.73 -4.71 -2.80
N ILE A 5 1.25 -5.50 -1.84
CA ILE A 5 0.14 -5.11 -0.97
C ILE A 5 0.73 -4.51 0.31
N TYR A 6 0.35 -3.28 0.63
CA TYR A 6 0.76 -2.59 1.85
C TYR A 6 -0.48 -2.05 2.58
N GLN A 7 -0.78 -2.60 3.76
CA GLN A 7 -1.93 -2.19 4.59
C GLN A 7 -3.28 -2.21 3.85
N GLY A 8 -3.43 -3.07 2.84
CA GLY A 8 -4.61 -3.15 1.98
C GLY A 8 -4.56 -2.29 0.72
N PHE A 9 -3.54 -1.46 0.54
CA PHE A 9 -3.30 -0.69 -0.69
C PHE A 9 -2.42 -1.48 -1.67
N VAL A 10 -2.67 -1.31 -2.96
CA VAL A 10 -1.90 -1.95 -4.02
C VAL A 10 -0.90 -0.96 -4.60
N LEU A 11 0.39 -1.31 -4.49
CA LEU A 11 1.50 -0.63 -5.11
C LEU A 11 1.95 -1.45 -6.32
N THR A 12 2.11 -0.80 -7.47
CA THR A 12 2.50 -1.48 -8.71
C THR A 12 3.79 -0.88 -9.26
N ASN A 13 4.63 -1.73 -9.84
CA ASN A 13 5.79 -1.33 -10.60
C ASN A 13 5.65 -1.98 -11.99
N PRO A 14 5.17 -1.22 -13.00
CA PRO A 14 4.80 -1.76 -14.31
C PRO A 14 5.97 -2.47 -14.98
N ASP A 15 7.11 -1.80 -15.04
CA ASP A 15 8.30 -2.29 -15.72
C ASP A 15 9.03 -3.32 -14.85
N GLY A 16 9.00 -3.16 -13.53
CA GLY A 16 9.68 -4.05 -12.57
C GLY A 16 11.21 -3.94 -12.60
N LEU A 17 11.74 -2.97 -13.35
CA LEU A 17 13.17 -2.71 -13.57
C LEU A 17 13.68 -1.49 -12.78
N THR A 18 12.78 -0.62 -12.32
CA THR A 18 13.12 0.62 -11.62
C THR A 18 12.70 0.55 -10.15
N ASN A 19 13.18 1.50 -9.34
CA ASN A 19 12.69 1.72 -7.97
C ASN A 19 11.44 2.59 -7.93
N THR A 20 10.80 2.82 -9.07
CA THR A 20 9.59 3.63 -9.21
C THR A 20 8.36 2.76 -9.06
N TRP A 21 7.45 3.20 -8.22
CA TRP A 21 6.20 2.53 -7.91
C TRP A 21 5.04 3.47 -8.16
N CYS A 22 3.86 2.89 -8.29
CA CYS A 22 2.62 3.56 -8.54
C CYS A 22 1.62 3.14 -7.49
N LEU A 23 1.03 4.12 -6.83
CA LEU A 23 -0.05 3.99 -5.85
C LEU A 23 -1.33 4.58 -6.45
N THR A 24 -2.43 3.85 -6.32
CA THR A 24 -3.76 4.35 -6.68
C THR A 24 -4.63 4.40 -5.43
N ILE A 25 -5.19 5.57 -5.14
CA ILE A 25 -6.16 5.80 -4.05
C ILE A 25 -7.37 6.50 -4.66
N GLY A 26 -8.49 5.78 -4.75
CA GLY A 26 -9.66 6.27 -5.50
C GLY A 26 -9.27 6.57 -6.95
N GLU A 27 -9.51 7.80 -7.40
CA GLU A 27 -9.15 8.29 -8.73
C GLU A 27 -7.73 8.87 -8.82
N GLN A 28 -7.06 9.07 -7.68
CA GLN A 28 -5.73 9.65 -7.66
C GLN A 28 -4.65 8.59 -7.91
N ARG A 29 -3.78 8.88 -8.87
CA ARG A 29 -2.57 8.10 -9.16
C ARG A 29 -1.33 8.87 -8.72
N ARG A 30 -0.49 8.25 -7.91
CA ARG A 30 0.79 8.81 -7.43
C ARG A 30 1.92 7.91 -7.86
N VAL A 31 3.05 8.51 -8.27
CA VAL A 31 4.25 7.81 -8.72
C VAL A 31 5.42 8.29 -7.88
N GLY A 32 6.23 7.37 -7.37
CA GLY A 32 7.38 7.68 -6.51
C GLY A 32 8.07 6.42 -6.00
N SER A 33 9.04 6.57 -5.10
CA SER A 33 9.66 5.43 -4.44
C SER A 33 8.69 4.72 -3.48
N LEU A 34 8.97 3.46 -3.13
CA LEU A 34 8.18 2.73 -2.13
C LEU A 34 8.07 3.48 -0.80
N PHE A 35 9.14 4.15 -0.40
CA PHE A 35 9.20 4.87 0.87
C PHE A 35 8.23 6.06 0.86
N GLU A 36 8.30 6.89 -0.20
CA GLU A 36 7.42 8.06 -0.35
C GLU A 36 5.95 7.65 -0.39
N LEU A 37 5.62 6.61 -1.15
CA LEU A 37 4.23 6.16 -1.29
C LEU A 37 3.69 5.58 0.03
N ARG A 38 4.51 4.85 0.80
CA ARG A 38 4.12 4.37 2.14
C ARG A 38 3.91 5.54 3.11
N ARG A 39 4.79 6.53 3.08
CA ARG A 39 4.66 7.75 3.90
C ARG A 39 3.37 8.50 3.56
N GLN A 40 3.02 8.58 2.29
CA GLN A 40 1.80 9.25 1.84
C GLN A 40 0.53 8.51 2.29
N ILE A 41 0.52 7.17 2.25
CA ILE A 41 -0.57 6.37 2.83
C ILE A 41 -0.72 6.68 4.32
N HIS A 42 0.38 6.66 5.07
CA HIS A 42 0.37 6.93 6.51
C HIS A 42 -0.18 8.34 6.81
N PHE A 43 0.29 9.35 6.07
CA PHE A 43 -0.16 10.72 6.22
C PHE A 43 -1.69 10.86 6.02
N TYR A 44 -2.25 10.21 4.99
CA TYR A 44 -3.70 10.25 4.78
C TYR A 44 -4.49 9.46 5.83
N GLN A 45 -3.90 8.44 6.45
CA GLN A 45 -4.51 7.75 7.59
C GLN A 45 -4.49 8.63 8.85
N GLU A 46 -3.40 9.33 9.12
CA GLU A 46 -3.29 10.27 10.25
C GLU A 46 -4.30 11.42 10.13
N LEU A 47 -4.57 11.89 8.90
CA LEU A 47 -5.61 12.89 8.63
C LEU A 47 -7.04 12.33 8.71
N GLY A 48 -7.23 11.01 8.88
CA GLY A 48 -8.55 10.37 8.89
C GLY A 48 -9.23 10.27 7.52
N ILE A 49 -8.51 10.57 6.43
CA ILE A 49 -9.01 10.46 5.05
C ILE A 49 -9.09 8.99 4.62
N LEU A 50 -8.06 8.21 5.00
CA LEU A 50 -8.02 6.77 4.73
C LEU A 50 -8.37 5.98 5.99
N PRO A 51 -9.04 4.82 5.83
CA PRO A 51 -9.30 3.95 6.97
C PRO A 51 -7.99 3.48 7.61
N PRO A 52 -8.01 3.19 8.93
CA PRO A 52 -6.84 2.68 9.63
C PRO A 52 -6.36 1.37 8.98
N PRO A 53 -5.07 1.03 9.11
CA PRO A 53 -4.51 -0.19 8.56
C PRO A 53 -5.35 -1.39 9.01
N LYS A 54 -5.85 -2.18 8.05
CA LYS A 54 -6.51 -3.43 8.42
C LYS A 54 -5.48 -4.28 9.15
N PRO A 55 -5.76 -4.76 10.38
CA PRO A 55 -4.88 -5.72 11.02
C PRO A 55 -4.73 -6.89 10.04
N LEU A 56 -3.49 -7.27 9.75
CA LEU A 56 -3.24 -8.53 9.09
C LEU A 56 -3.92 -9.57 9.97
N HIS A 57 -5.04 -10.14 9.52
CA HIS A 57 -5.61 -11.32 10.15
C HIS A 57 -4.49 -12.36 10.09
N ARG A 58 -3.73 -12.44 11.18
CA ARG A 58 -2.85 -13.55 11.47
C ARG A 58 -3.80 -14.73 11.40
N ARG A 59 -3.64 -15.60 10.39
CA ARG A 59 -4.42 -16.83 10.28
C ARG A 59 -4.37 -17.46 11.66
N SER A 60 -5.47 -17.40 12.40
CA SER A 60 -5.66 -18.23 13.58
C SER A 60 -5.61 -19.64 13.04
N GLY A 61 -4.45 -20.27 13.18
CA GLY A 61 -4.31 -21.69 12.90
C GLY A 61 -5.36 -22.44 13.72
N PRO A 62 -5.89 -23.56 13.20
CA PRO A 62 -6.88 -24.33 13.94
C PRO A 62 -6.25 -24.72 15.29
N LYS A 63 -6.96 -24.40 16.38
CA LYS A 63 -6.65 -24.99 17.69
C LYS A 63 -7.06 -26.46 17.59
N HIS A 64 -6.07 -27.35 17.56
CA HIS A 64 -6.27 -28.77 17.78
C HIS A 64 -6.49 -29.04 19.27
#